data_AF-A0A4R6ECR8-F1
#
_entry.id   AF-A0A4R6ECR8-F1
#
_cell.length_a   1.000
_cell.length_b   1.000
_cell.length_c   1.000
_cell.angle_alpha   90.00
_cell.angle_beta   90.00
_cell.angle_gamma   90.00
#
_symmetry.space_group_name_H-M   'P 1'
#
loop_
_entity.id
_entity.type
_entity.pdbx_description
1 polymer ?
#
loop_
_entity_poly.entity_id
_entity_poly.type
_entity_poly.pdbx_seq_one_letter_code
_entity_poly.pdbx_strand_id
1 'polypeptide(L)'
;MSLTDNLGTAVGQILEKTLNRYRLSIPTCNSELDVEDFSGREGLSTLYDYSVMFTCTDKNLDAAQFLNQPATFTMDSGALMSLSGQKVVHGMVTYFQRLSGSEDQAKYQVIIESFLKLLGKQFRTHRFFINKSVIEVVTQVLQEHGLKAVGHVERAGDSPSFLHGQPAERAERPVGGGAFY
;
A
#
# COMPACT_ATOMS: atom_id res chain seq x y z
N MET A 1 18.38 -26.57 26.59
CA MET A 1 18.05 -26.31 25.17
C MET A 1 19.20 -26.84 24.35
N SER A 2 18.95 -27.80 23.47
CA SER A 2 19.99 -28.58 22.80
C SER A 2 20.54 -27.84 21.58
N LEU A 3 21.85 -27.93 21.34
CA LEU A 3 22.51 -27.38 20.15
C LEU A 3 21.91 -27.93 18.83
N THR A 4 21.28 -29.10 18.88
CA THR A 4 20.58 -29.73 17.76
C THR A 4 19.30 -29.00 17.35
N ASP A 5 18.61 -28.37 18.29
CA ASP A 5 17.32 -27.71 18.04
C ASP A 5 17.53 -26.40 17.26
N ASN A 6 18.64 -25.71 17.56
CA ASN A 6 19.05 -24.49 16.87
C ASN A 6 19.53 -24.78 15.44
N LEU A 7 20.21 -25.91 15.21
CA LEU A 7 20.64 -26.31 13.87
C LEU A 7 19.44 -26.70 13.00
N GLY A 8 18.47 -27.45 13.55
CA GLY A 8 17.22 -27.79 12.85
C GLY A 8 16.39 -26.56 12.51
N THR A 9 16.33 -25.57 13.41
CA THR A 9 15.63 -24.30 13.18
C THR A 9 16.35 -23.44 12.13
N ALA A 10 17.68 -23.36 12.18
CA ALA A 10 18.47 -22.63 11.19
C ALA A 10 18.40 -23.29 9.79
N VAL A 11 18.46 -24.62 9.72
CA VAL A 11 18.29 -25.37 8.47
C VAL A 11 16.87 -25.27 7.95
N GLY A 12 15.84 -25.29 8.80
CA GLY A 12 14.46 -25.00 8.43
C GLY A 12 14.29 -23.59 7.88
N GLN A 13 14.89 -22.59 8.51
CA GLN A 13 14.91 -21.20 8.02
C GLN A 13 15.71 -21.02 6.72
N ILE A 14 16.72 -21.85 6.46
CA ILE A 14 17.49 -21.85 5.19
C ILE A 14 16.74 -22.61 4.08
N LEU A 15 16.04 -23.69 4.41
CA LEU A 15 15.24 -24.49 3.48
C LEU A 15 13.91 -23.81 3.12
N GLU A 16 13.33 -23.01 4.02
CA GLU A 16 12.16 -22.14 3.73
C GLU A 16 12.56 -20.80 3.09
N LYS A 17 13.86 -20.51 2.99
CA LYS A 17 14.33 -19.32 2.30
C LYS A 17 14.36 -19.62 0.80
N THR A 18 13.28 -19.23 0.12
CA THR A 18 13.32 -19.02 -1.33
C THR A 18 14.63 -18.31 -1.71
N LEU A 19 15.33 -18.85 -2.71
CA LEU A 19 16.55 -18.26 -3.25
C LEU A 19 16.31 -16.84 -3.77
N ASN A 20 15.05 -16.53 -4.09
CA ASN A 20 14.64 -15.21 -4.48
C ASN A 20 14.61 -14.25 -3.28
N ARG A 21 15.47 -13.23 -3.34
CA ARG A 21 15.60 -12.19 -2.33
C ARG A 21 14.63 -11.03 -2.55
N TYR A 22 13.86 -11.07 -3.64
CA TYR A 22 12.90 -10.06 -4.00
C TYR A 22 11.49 -10.59 -3.76
N ARG A 23 10.69 -9.83 -3.02
CA ARG A 23 9.32 -10.22 -2.68
C ARG A 23 8.35 -9.11 -3.03
N LEU A 24 7.33 -9.46 -3.79
CA LEU A 24 6.20 -8.60 -4.09
C LEU A 24 4.99 -9.05 -3.27
N SER A 25 4.47 -8.17 -2.42
CA SER A 25 3.28 -8.43 -1.62
C SER A 25 2.17 -7.44 -1.99
N ILE A 26 1.01 -7.98 -2.32
CA ILE A 26 -0.21 -7.23 -2.63
C ILE A 26 -1.32 -7.89 -1.79
N PRO A 27 -1.87 -7.23 -0.75
CA PRO A 27 -2.75 -7.88 0.24
C PRO A 27 -4.01 -8.53 -0.34
N THR A 28 -4.48 -8.06 -1.49
CA THR A 28 -5.65 -8.57 -2.22
C THR A 28 -5.34 -9.77 -3.12
N CYS A 29 -4.07 -10.11 -3.31
CA CYS A 29 -3.62 -11.25 -4.08
C CYS A 29 -3.12 -12.36 -3.15
N ASN A 30 -3.75 -13.53 -3.21
CA ASN A 30 -3.39 -14.69 -2.40
C ASN A 30 -2.41 -15.64 -3.10
N SER A 31 -2.16 -15.44 -4.40
CA SER A 31 -1.27 -16.27 -5.19
C SER A 31 0.20 -15.89 -4.92
N GLU A 32 1.09 -16.87 -4.97
CA GLU A 32 2.53 -16.63 -4.79
C GLU A 32 3.10 -15.92 -6.03
N LEU A 33 3.71 -14.74 -5.79
CA LEU A 33 4.29 -13.90 -6.84
C LEU A 33 5.81 -14.03 -6.80
N ASP A 34 6.38 -14.72 -7.78
CA ASP A 34 7.83 -14.91 -7.88
C ASP A 34 8.45 -13.83 -8.77
N VAL A 35 9.26 -12.94 -8.18
CA VAL A 35 9.81 -11.77 -8.87
C VAL A 35 10.93 -12.20 -9.81
N GLU A 36 10.80 -11.89 -11.10
CA GLU A 36 11.78 -12.26 -12.12
C GLU A 36 12.73 -11.10 -12.46
N ASP A 37 12.19 -9.90 -12.64
CA ASP A 37 12.95 -8.70 -13.00
C ASP A 37 12.29 -7.44 -12.45
N PHE A 38 13.07 -6.38 -12.24
CA PHE A 38 12.52 -5.08 -11.87
C PHE A 38 13.43 -3.91 -12.25
N SER A 39 12.81 -2.75 -12.45
CA SER A 39 13.51 -1.48 -12.61
C SER A 39 12.85 -0.41 -11.74
N GLY A 40 13.66 0.32 -10.97
CA GLY A 40 13.21 1.43 -10.14
C GLY A 40 13.73 2.77 -10.63
N ARG A 41 12.90 3.81 -10.57
CA ARG A 41 13.30 5.20 -10.76
C ARG A 41 13.06 5.97 -9.47
N GLU A 42 14.12 6.53 -8.90
CA GLU A 42 14.09 7.33 -7.69
C GLU A 42 14.96 8.58 -7.89
N GLY A 43 14.54 9.70 -7.32
CA GLY A 43 15.28 10.96 -7.40
C GLY A 43 14.73 11.98 -6.40
N LEU A 44 15.58 12.90 -5.97
CA LEU A 44 15.19 13.94 -5.02
C LEU A 44 14.04 14.78 -5.60
N SER A 45 12.98 14.96 -4.81
CA SER A 45 11.78 15.72 -5.21
C SER A 45 11.06 15.17 -6.46
N THR A 46 11.28 13.89 -6.79
CA THR A 46 10.55 13.19 -7.86
C THR A 46 9.75 12.04 -7.28
N LEU A 47 8.58 11.78 -7.84
CA LEU A 47 7.78 10.62 -7.46
C LEU A 47 8.44 9.36 -8.02
N TYR A 48 8.74 8.40 -7.15
CA TYR A 48 9.31 7.13 -7.57
C TYR A 48 8.30 6.25 -8.29
N ASP A 49 8.81 5.36 -9.13
CA ASP A 49 8.09 4.24 -9.71
C ASP A 49 8.98 3.00 -9.82
N TYR A 50 8.35 1.84 -9.69
CA TYR A 50 8.97 0.53 -9.83
C TYR A 50 8.15 -0.32 -10.80
N SER A 51 8.76 -0.71 -11.91
CA SER A 51 8.24 -1.75 -12.79
C SER A 51 8.76 -3.09 -12.28
N VAL A 52 7.86 -4.01 -11.91
CA VAL A 52 8.20 -5.34 -11.42
C VAL A 52 7.54 -6.38 -12.33
N MET A 53 8.35 -7.27 -12.87
CA MET A 53 7.93 -8.44 -13.63
C MET A 53 8.03 -9.67 -12.74
N PHE A 54 6.97 -10.48 -12.75
CA PHE A 54 6.89 -11.66 -11.90
C PHE A 54 6.18 -12.80 -12.62
N THR A 55 6.41 -14.02 -12.16
CA THR A 55 5.69 -15.20 -12.57
C THR A 55 4.74 -15.68 -11.48
N CYS A 56 3.70 -16.39 -11.89
CA CYS A 56 2.75 -17.03 -10.99
C CYS A 56 2.26 -18.34 -11.59
N THR A 57 2.06 -19.35 -10.75
CA THR A 57 1.43 -20.63 -11.12
C THR A 57 -0.06 -20.45 -11.44
N ASP A 58 -0.71 -19.47 -10.80
CA ASP A 58 -2.04 -19.03 -11.18
C ASP A 58 -1.98 -18.17 -12.45
N LYS A 59 -2.60 -18.69 -13.51
CA LYS A 59 -2.58 -18.09 -14.85
C LYS A 59 -3.72 -17.11 -15.11
N ASN A 60 -4.65 -16.97 -14.16
CA ASN A 60 -5.86 -16.16 -14.34
C ASN A 60 -6.01 -15.13 -13.22
N LEU A 61 -4.93 -14.40 -12.95
CA LEU A 61 -4.93 -13.28 -12.00
C LEU A 61 -5.84 -12.15 -12.50
N ASP A 62 -6.81 -11.73 -11.67
CA ASP A 62 -7.74 -10.66 -12.01
C ASP A 62 -7.12 -9.29 -11.75
N ALA A 63 -7.19 -8.39 -12.73
CA ALA A 63 -6.69 -7.02 -12.62
C ALA A 63 -7.30 -6.26 -11.44
N ALA A 64 -8.54 -6.58 -11.03
CA ALA A 64 -9.18 -5.96 -9.86
C ALA A 64 -8.44 -6.24 -8.53
N GLN A 65 -7.69 -7.34 -8.45
CA GLN A 65 -6.86 -7.67 -7.29
C GLN A 65 -5.55 -6.89 -7.26
N PHE A 66 -5.20 -6.18 -8.33
CA PHE A 66 -3.93 -5.47 -8.46
C PHE A 66 -4.16 -3.96 -8.57
N LEU A 67 -5.01 -3.50 -9.49
CA LEU A 67 -5.17 -2.08 -9.77
C LEU A 67 -5.72 -1.31 -8.56
N ASN A 68 -5.07 -0.19 -8.25
CA ASN A 68 -5.35 0.66 -7.09
C ASN A 68 -5.26 -0.08 -5.75
N GLN A 69 -4.50 -1.17 -5.68
CA GLN A 69 -4.21 -1.87 -4.43
C GLN A 69 -2.85 -1.45 -3.89
N PRO A 70 -2.69 -1.41 -2.55
CA PRO A 70 -1.38 -1.18 -1.95
C PRO A 70 -0.46 -2.36 -2.26
N ALA A 71 0.81 -2.05 -2.53
CA ALA A 71 1.86 -3.03 -2.75
C ALA A 71 3.08 -2.71 -1.91
N THR A 72 3.75 -3.77 -1.47
CA THR A 72 5.04 -3.70 -0.81
C THR A 72 6.03 -4.53 -1.62
N PHE A 73 7.07 -3.88 -2.13
CA PHE A 73 8.17 -4.53 -2.83
C PHE A 73 9.42 -4.51 -1.97
N THR A 74 9.92 -5.70 -1.66
CA THR A 74 10.96 -5.90 -0.66
C THR A 74 12.20 -6.50 -1.33
N MET A 75 13.34 -5.88 -1.11
CA MET A 75 14.65 -6.33 -1.59
C MET A 75 15.52 -6.67 -0.38
N ASP A 76 15.71 -7.96 -0.13
CA ASP A 76 16.58 -8.46 0.92
C ASP A 76 18.05 -8.41 0.44
N SER A 77 18.94 -7.91 1.29
CA SER A 77 20.39 -7.84 1.03
C SER A 77 21.06 -9.22 1.14
N GLY A 78 20.39 -10.23 1.72
CA GLY A 78 20.89 -11.59 1.84
C GLY A 78 21.81 -11.80 3.05
N ALA A 79 22.18 -13.06 3.31
CA ALA A 79 22.83 -13.45 4.58
C ALA A 79 24.21 -12.81 4.82
N LEU A 80 24.95 -12.49 3.75
CA LEU A 80 26.29 -11.89 3.84
C LEU A 80 26.27 -10.36 4.02
N MET A 81 25.12 -9.71 3.86
CA MET A 81 24.96 -8.26 3.89
C MET A 81 23.98 -7.81 4.98
N SER A 82 23.79 -8.62 6.03
CA SER A 82 22.84 -8.36 7.13
C SER A 82 23.02 -7.01 7.83
N LEU A 83 24.15 -6.33 7.63
CA LEU A 83 24.44 -4.99 8.12
C LEU A 83 23.79 -3.87 7.28
N SER A 84 23.43 -4.13 6.02
CA SER A 84 22.94 -3.12 5.07
C SER A 84 21.41 -2.96 5.04
N GLY A 85 20.69 -3.71 5.88
CA GLY A 85 19.24 -3.64 5.98
C GLY A 85 18.50 -4.21 4.76
N GLN A 86 17.17 -4.24 4.87
CA GLN A 86 16.26 -4.61 3.79
C GLN A 86 15.71 -3.32 3.17
N LYS A 87 15.77 -3.19 1.84
CA LYS A 87 15.07 -2.09 1.17
C LYS A 87 13.62 -2.47 0.98
N VAL A 88 12.71 -1.60 1.41
CA VAL A 88 11.28 -1.78 1.26
C VAL A 88 10.71 -0.58 0.52
N VAL A 89 9.97 -0.84 -0.55
CA VAL A 89 9.26 0.14 -1.35
C VAL A 89 7.77 -0.09 -1.13
N HIS A 90 7.09 0.90 -0.57
CA HIS A 90 5.63 0.91 -0.47
C HIS A 90 5.05 1.71 -1.62
N GLY A 91 3.87 1.35 -2.11
CA GLY A 91 3.19 2.15 -3.12
C GLY A 91 1.83 1.60 -3.48
N MET A 92 1.27 2.12 -4.57
CA MET A 92 0.03 1.66 -5.16
C MET A 92 0.32 1.07 -6.52
N VAL A 93 -0.34 -0.04 -6.87
CA VAL A 93 -0.25 -0.61 -8.20
C VAL A 93 -1.14 0.21 -9.15
N THR A 94 -0.51 0.89 -10.12
CA THR A 94 -1.21 1.75 -11.08
C THR A 94 -1.29 1.15 -12.48
N TYR A 95 -0.56 0.05 -12.70
CA TYR A 95 -0.54 -0.71 -13.93
C TYR A 95 -0.48 -2.21 -13.62
N PHE A 96 -1.20 -3.00 -14.39
CA PHE A 96 -1.17 -4.46 -14.34
C PHE A 96 -1.36 -5.01 -15.75
N GLN A 97 -0.50 -5.94 -16.14
CA GLN A 97 -0.58 -6.58 -17.46
C GLN A 97 -0.09 -8.03 -17.38
N ARG A 98 -0.77 -8.94 -18.09
CA ARG A 98 -0.24 -10.25 -18.43
C ARG A 98 0.62 -10.16 -19.70
N LEU A 99 1.85 -10.63 -19.63
CA LEU A 99 2.82 -10.57 -20.72
C LEU A 99 2.83 -11.85 -21.56
N SER A 100 2.87 -13.01 -20.91
CA SER A 100 2.92 -14.31 -21.57
C SER A 100 2.44 -15.42 -20.63
N GLY A 101 2.42 -16.67 -21.11
CA GLY A 101 2.24 -17.82 -20.26
C GLY A 101 2.63 -19.13 -20.93
N SER A 102 2.92 -20.10 -20.08
CA SER A 102 3.34 -21.46 -20.37
C SER A 102 2.34 -22.46 -19.77
N GLU A 103 2.65 -23.76 -19.84
CA GLU A 103 1.82 -24.82 -19.26
C GLU A 103 1.89 -24.86 -17.73
N ASP A 104 2.93 -24.32 -17.13
CA ASP A 104 3.19 -24.33 -15.70
C ASP A 104 2.93 -22.97 -15.04
N GLN A 105 3.34 -21.88 -15.70
CA GLN A 105 3.28 -20.53 -15.12
C GLN A 105 2.86 -19.45 -16.13
N ALA A 106 2.40 -18.31 -15.64
CA ALA A 106 2.16 -17.11 -16.43
C ALA A 106 3.05 -15.95 -15.95
N LYS A 107 3.41 -15.06 -16.89
CA LYS A 107 4.26 -13.91 -16.63
C LYS A 107 3.45 -12.62 -16.66
N TYR A 108 3.67 -11.77 -15.67
CA TYR A 108 2.94 -10.52 -15.45
C TYR A 108 3.89 -9.36 -15.17
N GLN A 109 3.33 -8.15 -15.27
CA GLN A 109 4.00 -6.90 -14.91
C GLN A 109 3.07 -6.04 -14.07
N VAL A 110 3.63 -5.40 -13.05
CA VAL A 110 3.00 -4.30 -12.31
C VAL A 110 3.89 -3.07 -12.31
N ILE A 111 3.26 -1.89 -12.22
CA ILE A 111 3.97 -0.66 -11.87
C ILE A 111 3.47 -0.20 -10.51
N ILE A 112 4.40 -0.09 -9.56
CA ILE A 112 4.20 0.41 -8.21
C ILE A 112 4.65 1.86 -8.19
N GLU A 113 3.75 2.76 -7.84
CA GLU A 113 4.03 4.20 -7.78
C GLU A 113 3.75 4.75 -6.39
N SER A 114 4.36 5.89 -6.07
CA SER A 114 3.98 6.65 -4.88
C SER A 114 2.48 6.95 -4.90
N PHE A 115 1.81 6.80 -3.75
CA PHE A 115 0.40 7.20 -3.61
C PHE A 115 0.18 8.67 -4.02
N LEU A 116 1.18 9.55 -3.82
CA LEU A 116 1.12 10.95 -4.24
C LEU A 116 0.90 11.12 -5.75
N LYS A 117 1.29 10.14 -6.58
CA LYS A 117 1.06 10.17 -8.03
C LYS A 117 -0.43 10.16 -8.38
N LEU A 118 -1.27 9.63 -7.49
CA LEU A 118 -2.71 9.65 -7.64
C LEU A 118 -3.32 11.05 -7.54
N LEU A 119 -2.67 11.99 -6.84
CA LEU A 119 -3.11 13.39 -6.79
C LEU A 119 -3.12 14.04 -8.18
N GLY A 120 -2.23 13.61 -9.08
CA GLY A 120 -2.18 14.09 -10.46
C GLY A 120 -3.36 13.62 -11.34
N LYS A 121 -4.14 12.64 -10.88
CA LYS A 121 -5.32 12.13 -11.60
C LYS A 121 -6.62 12.86 -11.23
N GLN A 122 -6.53 13.94 -10.48
CA GLN A 122 -7.69 14.69 -10.00
C GLN A 122 -8.27 15.63 -11.08
N PHE A 123 -9.58 15.56 -11.29
CA PHE A 123 -10.32 16.38 -12.26
C PHE A 123 -10.74 17.77 -11.74
N ARG A 124 -10.23 18.24 -10.59
CA ARG A 124 -10.58 19.57 -10.06
C ARG A 124 -9.63 20.62 -10.63
N THR A 125 -10.17 21.55 -11.40
CA THR A 125 -9.39 22.52 -12.18
C THR A 125 -8.98 23.80 -11.42
N HIS A 126 -9.61 24.13 -10.29
CA HIS A 126 -9.30 25.36 -9.55
C HIS A 126 -9.68 25.29 -8.07
N ARG A 127 -8.89 25.95 -7.22
CA ARG A 127 -9.16 26.13 -5.79
C ARG A 127 -8.40 27.34 -5.24
N PHE A 128 -9.04 28.08 -4.35
CA PHE A 128 -8.42 29.18 -3.62
C PHE A 128 -8.15 28.78 -2.17
N PHE A 129 -6.96 29.11 -1.68
CA PHE A 129 -6.58 28.98 -0.27
C PHE A 129 -6.28 30.38 0.25
N ILE A 130 -7.13 30.89 1.15
CA ILE A 130 -7.06 32.26 1.68
C ILE A 130 -6.59 32.18 3.14
N ASN A 131 -5.67 33.07 3.53
CA ASN A 131 -5.10 33.13 4.89
C ASN A 131 -4.50 31.78 5.35
N LYS A 132 -3.86 31.04 4.43
CA LYS A 132 -3.17 29.78 4.71
C LYS A 132 -1.74 29.81 4.17
N SER A 133 -0.82 29.27 4.96
CA SER A 133 0.55 28.98 4.56
C SER A 133 0.63 27.79 3.59
N VAL A 134 1.76 27.67 2.89
CA VAL A 134 2.01 26.53 1.98
C VAL A 134 1.89 25.18 2.70
N ILE A 135 2.41 25.08 3.93
CA ILE A 135 2.35 23.85 4.72
C ILE A 135 0.90 23.48 5.07
N GLU A 136 0.08 24.46 5.45
CA GLU A 136 -1.35 24.24 5.73
C GLU A 136 -2.11 23.81 4.47
N VAL A 137 -1.79 24.40 3.31
CA VAL A 137 -2.37 24.01 2.03
C VAL A 137 -2.00 22.57 1.67
N VAL A 138 -0.71 22.22 1.71
CA VAL A 138 -0.23 20.87 1.41
C VAL A 138 -0.86 19.86 2.37
N THR A 139 -0.85 20.16 3.67
CA THR A 139 -1.45 19.30 4.70
C THR A 139 -2.94 19.06 4.43
N GLN A 140 -3.69 20.12 4.12
CA GLN A 140 -5.10 20.00 3.78
C GLN A 140 -5.33 19.14 2.53
N VAL A 141 -4.55 19.37 1.47
CA VAL A 141 -4.67 18.58 0.22
C VAL A 141 -4.36 17.11 0.48
N LEU A 142 -3.33 16.79 1.25
CA LEU A 142 -2.99 15.42 1.60
C LEU A 142 -4.12 14.75 2.42
N GLN A 143 -4.62 15.43 3.46
CA GLN A 143 -5.68 14.91 4.34
C GLN A 143 -6.98 14.60 3.60
N GLU A 144 -7.39 15.46 2.67
CA GLU A 144 -8.57 15.23 1.84
C GLU A 144 -8.48 13.96 0.99
N HIS A 145 -7.25 13.50 0.71
CA HIS A 145 -6.98 12.28 -0.03
C HIS A 145 -6.64 11.09 0.89
N GLY A 146 -6.98 11.19 2.18
CA GLY A 146 -6.73 10.14 3.16
C GLY A 146 -5.27 9.98 3.57
N LEU A 147 -4.40 10.93 3.17
CA LEU A 147 -2.99 10.93 3.57
C LEU A 147 -2.83 11.75 4.84
N LYS A 148 -2.30 11.12 5.89
CA LYS A 148 -1.84 11.87 7.06
C LYS A 148 -0.53 12.58 6.68
N ALA A 149 -0.48 13.90 6.85
CA ALA A 149 0.79 14.61 6.78
C ALA A 149 1.73 14.03 7.83
N VAL A 150 2.88 13.50 7.40
CA VAL A 150 3.92 13.01 8.31
C VAL A 150 4.50 14.22 9.03
N GLY A 151 4.27 14.33 10.34
CA GLY A 151 4.81 15.43 11.13
C GLY A 151 4.04 15.84 12.39
N HIS A 152 3.37 14.92 13.10
CA HIS A 152 3.16 15.08 14.54
C HIS A 152 3.93 13.97 15.23
N VAL A 153 5.04 14.33 15.88
CA VAL A 153 5.65 13.48 16.90
C VAL A 153 4.63 13.47 18.05
N GLU A 154 3.84 12.40 18.13
CA GLU A 154 3.05 12.11 19.32
C GLU A 154 4.03 11.99 20.49
N ARG A 155 3.99 12.96 21.41
CA ARG A 155 4.65 12.80 22.70
C ARG A 155 3.96 11.64 23.39
N ALA A 156 4.75 10.66 23.83
CA ALA A 156 4.28 9.56 24.66
C ALA A 156 3.51 10.13 25.86
N GLY A 157 2.18 10.00 25.83
CA GLY A 157 1.30 10.53 26.87
C GLY A 157 -0.18 10.60 26.50
N ASP A 158 -0.53 10.86 25.24
CA ASP A 158 -1.95 10.95 24.85
C ASP A 158 -2.53 9.59 24.44
N SER A 159 -3.40 9.06 25.29
CA SER A 159 -4.18 7.86 25.01
C SER A 159 -5.40 8.23 24.15
N PRO A 160 -5.71 7.51 23.05
CA PRO A 160 -6.84 7.85 22.19
C PRO A 160 -8.16 7.51 22.89
N SER A 161 -8.96 8.54 23.14
CA SER A 161 -10.35 8.40 23.59
C SER A 161 -11.24 8.09 22.38
N PHE A 162 -11.62 6.83 22.18
CA PHE A 162 -12.64 6.46 21.21
C PHE A 162 -14.01 6.94 21.71
N LEU A 163 -14.45 8.11 21.26
CA LEU A 163 -15.85 8.53 21.42
C LEU A 163 -16.69 7.82 20.35
N HIS A 164 -17.42 6.81 20.81
CA HIS A 164 -18.54 6.20 20.13
C HIS A 164 -19.59 7.29 19.84
N GLY A 165 -19.73 7.69 18.58
CA GLY A 165 -20.80 8.59 18.15
C GLY A 165 -22.14 7.85 18.14
N GLN A 166 -23.01 8.14 19.11
CA GLN A 166 -24.43 7.84 19.04
C GLN A 166 -25.08 8.62 17.87
N PRO A 167 -26.03 8.01 17.12
CA PRO A 167 -26.78 8.74 16.11
C PRO A 167 -27.77 9.71 16.76
N ALA A 168 -27.83 10.94 16.24
CA ALA A 168 -28.75 11.97 16.69
C ALA A 168 -30.19 11.59 16.34
N GLU A 169 -30.98 11.29 17.36
CA GLU A 169 -32.42 11.06 17.27
C GLU A 169 -33.13 12.39 16.98
N ARG A 170 -33.95 12.37 15.93
CA ARG A 170 -34.66 13.51 15.35
C ARG A 170 -35.83 13.89 16.26
N ALA A 171 -35.76 15.07 16.87
CA ALA A 171 -36.82 15.62 17.70
C ALA A 171 -38.16 15.72 16.97
N GLU A 172 -39.16 15.04 17.52
CA GLU A 172 -40.57 15.17 17.21
C GLU A 172 -41.08 16.58 17.58
N ARG A 173 -42.00 17.13 16.78
CA ARG A 173 -42.88 18.22 17.21
C ARG A 173 -44.34 17.76 17.13
N PRO A 174 -45.19 18.06 18.12
CA PRO A 174 -46.56 17.53 18.19
C PRO A 174 -47.63 18.45 17.57
N VAL A 175 -48.64 17.77 16.99
CA VAL A 175 -50.11 17.95 17.07
C VAL A 175 -50.85 19.07 16.29
N GLY A 176 -51.91 18.63 15.60
CA GLY A 176 -53.10 19.39 15.17
C GLY A 176 -53.37 19.18 13.67
N GLY A 177 -54.35 18.43 13.18
CA GLY A 177 -55.76 18.35 13.59
C GLY A 177 -56.60 19.11 12.55
N GLY A 178 -57.37 18.40 11.71
CA GLY A 178 -58.32 19.04 10.80
C GLY A 178 -58.60 18.25 9.52
N ALA A 179 -59.74 17.56 9.50
CA ALA A 179 -60.38 17.04 8.29
C ALA A 179 -60.71 18.16 7.30
N PHE A 180 -60.98 17.82 6.03
CA PHE A 180 -62.24 18.13 5.30
C PHE A 180 -62.06 17.86 3.80
N TYR A 181 -62.95 17.00 3.29
CA TYR A 181 -63.33 16.64 1.90
C TYR A 181 -62.26 16.18 0.90
#